data_AF-A0A961HY95-F1
#
_entry.id   AF-A0A961HY95-F1
#
_cell.length_a   1.000
_cell.length_b   1.000
_cell.length_c   1.000
_cell.angle_alpha   90.00
_cell.angle_beta   90.00
_cell.angle_gamma   90.00
#
_symmetry.space_group_name_H-M   'P 1'
#
loop_
_entity.id
_entity.type
_entity.pdbx_description
1 polymer ?
#
loop_
_entity_poly.entity_id
_entity_poly.type
_entity_poly.pdbx_seq_one_letter_code
_entity_poly.pdbx_strand_id
1 'polypeptide(L)'
;FFHYIRFPDEPTLRRIVEVHHPGIKERLLTTALTQFYELREQPGLKKKPSTSEVLDWLKLLLAEDLTAEDLKRDGASALPRLHGALLKNEQDVHLFERLAFMAKRRGS
;
A
#
# COMPACT_ATOMS: atom_id res chain seq x y z
N PHE A 1 15.05 13.77 -23.25
CA PHE A 1 13.57 13.84 -23.12
C PHE A 1 13.19 13.07 -21.87
N PHE A 2 12.52 13.67 -20.89
CA PHE A 2 11.93 12.91 -19.78
C PHE A 2 10.54 12.45 -20.23
N HIS A 3 10.30 11.14 -20.28
CA HIS A 3 8.97 10.61 -20.52
C HIS A 3 8.24 10.53 -19.18
N TYR A 4 7.23 11.39 -19.03
CA TYR A 4 6.39 11.37 -17.85
C TYR A 4 5.37 10.24 -18.04
N ILE A 5 5.63 9.09 -17.43
CA ILE A 5 4.63 8.03 -17.35
C ILE A 5 3.58 8.50 -16.35
N ARG A 6 2.35 8.75 -16.83
CA ARG A 6 1.22 9.05 -15.96
C ARG A 6 1.01 7.87 -15.03
N PHE A 7 0.80 8.17 -13.75
CA PHE A 7 0.42 7.13 -12.80
C PHE A 7 -0.89 6.45 -13.26
N PRO A 8 -0.99 5.12 -13.21
CA PRO A 8 -2.17 4.41 -13.69
C PRO A 8 -3.44 4.88 -12.97
N ASP A 9 -4.53 4.97 -13.73
CA ASP A 9 -5.87 5.08 -13.15
C ASP A 9 -6.25 3.77 -12.44
N GLU A 10 -7.33 3.82 -11.66
CA GLU A 10 -7.76 2.67 -10.86
C GLU A 10 -8.02 1.42 -11.72
N PRO A 11 -8.71 1.48 -12.88
CA PRO A 11 -8.90 0.31 -13.73
C PRO A 11 -7.58 -0.31 -14.20
N THR A 12 -6.60 0.52 -14.58
CA THR A 12 -5.28 0.05 -14.99
C THR A 12 -4.52 -0.55 -13.82
N LEU A 13 -4.55 0.09 -12.66
CA LEU A 13 -3.86 -0.40 -11.47
C LEU A 13 -4.44 -1.73 -10.99
N ARG A 14 -5.77 -1.91 -11.06
CA ARG A 14 -6.42 -3.20 -10.77
C ARG A 14 -5.91 -4.32 -11.68
N ARG A 15 -5.77 -4.07 -12.98
CA ARG A 15 -5.21 -5.05 -13.93
C ARG A 15 -3.77 -5.40 -13.60
N ILE A 16 -2.97 -4.40 -13.22
CA ILE A 16 -1.59 -4.63 -12.78
C ILE A 16 -1.59 -5.50 -11.52
N VAL A 17 -2.44 -5.19 -10.54
CA VAL A 17 -2.57 -5.97 -9.31
C VAL A 17 -2.98 -7.42 -9.61
N GLU A 18 -3.96 -7.64 -10.47
CA GLU A 18 -4.43 -9.00 -10.82
C GLU A 18 -3.31 -9.88 -11.39
N VAL A 19 -2.36 -9.30 -12.15
CA VAL A 19 -1.20 -10.04 -12.67
C VAL A 19 -0.24 -10.47 -11.55
N HIS A 20 -0.13 -9.68 -10.47
CA HIS A 20 0.80 -9.95 -9.38
C HIS A 20 0.17 -10.74 -8.23
N HIS A 21 -1.12 -10.54 -8.00
CA HIS A 21 -1.91 -11.11 -6.91
C HIS A 21 -3.22 -11.70 -7.44
N PRO A 22 -3.17 -12.80 -8.23
CA PRO A 22 -4.36 -13.35 -8.87
C PRO A 22 -5.41 -13.80 -7.84
N GLY A 23 -6.68 -13.47 -8.09
CA GLY A 23 -7.78 -13.88 -7.22
C GLY A 23 -7.86 -13.13 -5.88
N ILE A 24 -7.20 -11.97 -5.76
CA ILE A 24 -7.37 -11.09 -4.60
C ILE A 24 -8.86 -10.75 -4.38
N LYS A 25 -9.32 -10.82 -3.12
CA LYS A 25 -10.71 -10.52 -2.76
C LYS A 25 -11.04 -9.09 -3.18
N GLU A 26 -12.08 -8.91 -3.99
CA GLU A 26 -12.46 -7.62 -4.58
C GLU A 26 -12.65 -6.52 -3.52
N ARG A 27 -13.31 -6.85 -2.40
CA ARG A 27 -13.50 -5.89 -1.29
C ARG A 27 -12.19 -5.42 -0.66
N LEU A 28 -11.21 -6.32 -0.52
CA LEU A 28 -9.89 -6.00 0.01
C LEU A 28 -9.14 -5.11 -0.98
N LEU A 29 -9.12 -5.48 -2.26
CA LEU A 29 -8.49 -4.71 -3.32
C LEU A 29 -9.07 -3.30 -3.41
N THR A 30 -10.39 -3.18 -3.46
CA THR A 30 -11.09 -1.90 -3.50
C THR A 30 -10.71 -1.02 -2.31
N THR A 31 -10.76 -1.57 -1.10
CA THR A 31 -10.40 -0.83 0.13
C THR A 31 -8.93 -0.38 0.11
N ALA A 32 -8.01 -1.26 -0.29
CA ALA A 32 -6.59 -0.95 -0.38
C ALA A 32 -6.31 0.14 -1.42
N LEU A 33 -6.88 0.04 -2.63
CA LEU A 33 -6.68 1.04 -3.68
C LEU A 33 -7.25 2.39 -3.28
N THR A 34 -8.43 2.44 -2.65
CA THR A 34 -9.00 3.69 -2.13
C THR A 34 -8.03 4.37 -1.15
N GLN A 35 -7.55 3.65 -0.14
CA GLN A 35 -6.59 4.21 0.83
C GLN A 35 -5.27 4.63 0.17
N PHE A 36 -4.79 3.86 -0.81
CA PHE A 36 -3.58 4.17 -1.54
C PHE A 36 -3.70 5.44 -2.39
N TYR A 37 -4.82 5.65 -3.10
CA TYR A 37 -5.06 6.88 -3.86
C TYR A 37 -5.27 8.09 -2.96
N GLU A 38 -6.03 7.96 -1.86
CA GLU A 38 -6.15 9.01 -0.84
C GLU A 38 -4.79 9.47 -0.34
N LEU A 39 -3.92 8.51 -0.01
CA LEU A 39 -2.56 8.76 0.40
C LEU A 39 -1.76 9.46 -0.69
N ARG A 40 -1.83 8.97 -1.93
CA ARG A 40 -1.06 9.53 -3.05
C ARG A 40 -1.43 10.98 -3.35
N GLU A 41 -2.66 11.38 -3.06
CA GLU A 41 -3.17 12.75 -3.23
C GLU A 41 -3.00 13.63 -1.98
N GLN A 42 -2.47 13.08 -0.87
CA GLN A 42 -2.24 13.86 0.34
C GLN A 42 -1.23 15.00 0.11
N PRO A 43 -1.55 16.25 0.51
CA PRO A 43 -0.64 17.38 0.39
C PRO A 43 0.64 17.19 1.21
N GLY A 44 1.78 17.65 0.68
CA GLY A 44 3.06 17.66 1.40
C GLY A 44 3.89 16.38 1.32
N LEU A 45 3.48 15.40 0.52
CA LEU A 45 4.32 14.25 0.16
C LEU A 45 5.45 14.69 -0.77
N LYS A 46 6.71 14.55 -0.33
CA LYS A 46 7.90 14.83 -1.16
C LYS A 46 8.00 13.88 -2.35
N LYS A 47 7.58 12.62 -2.19
CA LYS A 47 7.51 11.60 -3.24
C LYS A 47 6.20 10.85 -3.14
N LYS A 48 5.42 10.86 -4.23
CA LYS A 48 4.16 10.13 -4.31
C LYS A 48 4.44 8.60 -4.43
N PRO A 49 3.79 7.73 -3.63
CA PRO A 49 3.97 6.28 -3.66
C PRO A 49 3.71 5.65 -5.04
N SER A 50 4.61 4.80 -5.53
CA SER A 50 4.63 4.19 -6.86
C SER A 50 3.78 2.92 -6.99
N THR A 51 3.65 2.40 -8.21
CA THR A 51 2.96 1.13 -8.50
C THR A 51 3.65 -0.05 -7.80
N SER A 52 4.98 -0.08 -7.75
CA SER A 52 5.69 -1.13 -7.01
C SER A 52 5.36 -1.08 -5.51
N GLU A 53 5.32 0.11 -4.92
CA GLU A 53 5.03 0.26 -3.48
C GLU A 53 3.61 -0.21 -3.10
N VAL A 54 2.59 -0.03 -3.95
CA VAL A 54 1.26 -0.61 -3.67
C VAL A 54 1.25 -2.13 -3.80
N LEU A 55 2.01 -2.68 -4.75
CA LEU A 55 2.10 -4.14 -4.94
C LEU A 55 2.79 -4.80 -3.75
N ASP A 56 3.87 -4.20 -3.25
CA ASP A 56 4.58 -4.67 -2.07
C ASP A 56 3.69 -4.55 -0.82
N TRP A 57 2.95 -3.44 -0.70
CA TRP A 57 2.01 -3.29 0.40
C TRP A 57 0.88 -4.33 0.38
N LEU A 58 0.28 -4.58 -0.79
CA LEU A 58 -0.73 -5.63 -0.95
C LEU A 58 -0.18 -7.03 -0.60
N LYS A 59 1.07 -7.32 -0.95
CA LYS A 59 1.75 -8.57 -0.58
C LYS A 59 1.79 -8.75 0.94
N LEU A 60 2.08 -7.69 1.69
CA LEU A 60 2.08 -7.73 3.15
C LEU A 60 0.67 -7.94 3.71
N LEU A 61 -0.34 -7.27 3.16
CA LEU A 61 -1.73 -7.45 3.58
C LEU A 61 -2.19 -8.91 3.41
N LEU A 62 -1.82 -9.53 2.29
CA LEU A 62 -2.16 -10.92 1.99
C LEU A 62 -1.40 -11.92 2.85
N ALA A 63 -0.12 -11.65 3.18
CA ALA A 63 0.67 -12.52 4.05
C ALA A 63 0.09 -12.64 5.47
N GLU A 64 -0.64 -11.62 5.90
CA GLU A 64 -1.25 -11.51 7.23
C GLU A 64 -2.74 -11.89 7.23
N ASP A 65 -3.26 -12.38 6.11
CA ASP A 65 -4.68 -12.71 5.90
C ASP A 65 -5.64 -11.57 6.30
N LEU A 66 -5.22 -10.31 6.08
CA LEU A 66 -6.02 -9.15 6.47
C LEU A 66 -7.27 -9.03 5.61
N THR A 67 -8.40 -8.77 6.26
CA THR A 67 -9.66 -8.49 5.57
C THR A 67 -9.82 -7.00 5.25
N ALA A 68 -10.82 -6.66 4.42
CA ALA A 68 -11.16 -5.27 4.13
C ALA A 68 -11.59 -4.52 5.39
N GLU A 69 -12.26 -5.20 6.30
CA GLU A 69 -12.73 -4.69 7.59
C GLU A 69 -11.55 -4.41 8.53
N ASP A 70 -10.58 -5.32 8.61
CA ASP A 70 -9.36 -5.10 9.40
C ASP A 70 -8.57 -3.90 8.87
N LEU A 71 -8.45 -3.79 7.55
CA LEU A 71 -7.77 -2.68 6.89
C LEU A 71 -8.48 -1.33 7.13
N LYS A 72 -9.81 -1.32 7.24
CA LYS A 72 -10.57 -0.11 7.59
C LYS A 72 -10.41 0.26 9.06
N ARG A 73 -10.43 -0.72 9.96
CA ARG A 73 -10.38 -0.49 11.41
C ARG A 73 -8.98 -0.09 11.88
N ASP A 74 -7.97 -0.74 11.34
CA ASP A 74 -6.60 -0.68 11.81
C ASP A 74 -5.63 -0.15 10.74
N GLY A 75 -6.06 0.43 9.62
CA GLY A 75 -5.16 0.76 8.48
C GLY A 75 -3.86 1.52 8.83
N ALA A 76 -3.88 2.40 9.85
CA ALA A 76 -2.67 3.04 10.39
C ALA A 76 -1.92 2.20 11.44
N SER A 77 -2.61 1.34 12.19
CA SER A 77 -2.12 0.55 13.33
C SER A 77 -1.83 -0.93 12.99
N ALA A 78 -2.23 -1.39 11.81
CA ALA A 78 -1.93 -2.71 11.27
C ALA A 78 -0.46 -2.75 10.85
N LEU A 79 0.03 -1.66 10.25
CA LEU A 79 1.40 -1.52 9.74
C LEU A 79 2.50 -1.68 10.83
N PRO A 80 2.40 -1.09 12.04
CA PRO A 80 3.43 -1.26 13.08
C PRO A 80 3.49 -2.67 13.70
N ARG A 81 2.42 -3.47 13.62
CA ARG A 81 2.37 -4.82 14.23
C ARG A 81 3.09 -5.89 13.39
N LEU A 82 3.32 -5.62 12.10
CA LEU A 82 3.93 -6.56 11.14
C LEU A 82 5.48 -6.57 11.18
N HIS A 83 6.08 -5.77 12.07
CA HIS A 83 7.53 -5.56 12.22
C HIS A 83 8.31 -6.84 12.60
N GLY A 84 7.67 -7.84 13.23
CA GLY A 84 8.37 -8.91 13.94
C GLY A 84 8.87 -10.10 13.10
N ALA A 85 8.27 -10.38 11.94
CA ALA A 85 8.46 -11.68 11.27
C ALA A 85 8.97 -11.63 9.82
N LEU A 86 8.91 -10.49 9.13
CA LEU A 86 9.04 -10.41 7.66
C LEU A 86 10.31 -9.72 7.12
N LEU A 87 11.05 -8.97 7.93
CA LEU A 87 12.16 -8.14 7.45
C LEU A 87 13.46 -8.95 7.27
N LYS A 88 13.64 -9.56 6.11
CA LYS A 88 14.94 -10.16 5.70
C LYS A 88 15.68 -9.34 4.63
N ASN A 89 15.10 -8.26 4.10
CA ASN A 89 15.68 -7.51 2.98
C ASN A 89 15.57 -5.99 3.14
N GLU A 90 16.57 -5.24 2.65
CA GLU A 90 16.65 -3.77 2.77
C GLU A 90 15.47 -3.03 2.11
N GLN A 91 14.86 -3.63 1.09
CA GLN A 91 13.68 -3.08 0.40
C GLN A 91 12.44 -3.06 1.31
N ASP A 92 12.27 -4.11 2.12
CA ASP A 92 11.15 -4.22 3.05
C ASP A 92 11.29 -3.20 4.20
N VAL A 93 12.53 -2.88 4.60
CA VAL A 93 12.84 -1.83 5.60
C VAL A 93 12.44 -0.45 5.06
N HIS A 94 12.78 -0.13 3.82
CA HIS A 94 12.45 1.18 3.25
C HIS A 94 10.94 1.37 3.02
N LEU A 95 10.25 0.31 2.59
CA LEU A 95 8.79 0.30 2.52
C LEU A 95 8.19 0.51 3.93
N PHE A 96 8.71 -0.19 4.93
CA PHE A 96 8.28 -0.04 6.32
C PHE A 96 8.48 1.39 6.85
N GLU A 97 9.63 2.01 6.65
CA GLU A 97 9.89 3.41 7.05
C GLU A 97 8.86 4.37 6.46
N ARG A 98 8.47 4.17 5.19
CA ARG A 98 7.40 4.96 4.56
C ARG A 98 6.04 4.66 5.18
N LEU A 99 5.70 3.40 5.38
CA LEU A 99 4.43 2.96 5.98
C LEU A 99 4.25 3.48 7.42
N ALA A 100 5.30 3.39 8.24
CA ALA A 100 5.31 3.89 9.62
C ALA A 100 5.19 5.42 9.70
N PHE A 101 5.82 6.15 8.76
CA PHE A 101 5.67 7.61 8.66
C PHE A 101 4.22 8.02 8.37
N MET A 102 3.47 7.20 7.61
CA MET A 102 2.08 7.47 7.23
C MET A 102 1.10 7.26 8.39
N ALA A 103 1.34 6.24 9.22
CA ALA A 103 0.56 6.00 10.44
C ALA A 103 0.66 7.16 11.45
N LYS A 104 1.87 7.74 11.59
CA LYS A 104 2.17 8.75 12.61
C LYS A 104 1.50 10.11 12.37
N ARG A 105 1.10 10.44 11.13
CA ARG A 105 0.50 11.75 10.78
C ARG A 105 -1.02 11.83 10.93
N ARG A 106 -1.71 10.72 11.18
CA ARG A 106 -3.17 10.69 11.47
C ARG A 106 -3.50 10.77 12.97
N GLY A 107 -2.48 10.79 13.85
CA GLY A 107 -2.62 10.82 15.30
C GLY A 107 -2.11 12.11 15.97
N SER A 108 -2.10 13.25 15.27
CA SER A 108 -1.76 14.56 15.82
C SER A 108 -2.80 15.61 15.43
#